data_AF-M0F0M8-F1
#
_entry.id   AF-M0F0M8-F1
#
_cell.length_a   1.000
_cell.length_b   1.000
_cell.length_c   1.000
_cell.angle_alpha   90.00
_cell.angle_beta   90.00
_cell.angle_gamma   90.00
#
_symmetry.space_group_name_H-M   'P 1'
#
loop_
_entity.id
_entity.type
_entity.pdbx_description
1 polymer ?
#
loop_
_entity_poly.entity_id
_entity_poly.type
_entity_poly.pdbx_seq_one_letter_code
_entity_poly.pdbx_strand_id
1 'polypeptide(L)'
;MPSRLVLAVCLLLAGAAADVATTYVALTGSEYVEGSPIGRLFIARFGLLRGMLLTKVAGMAVIGVPVAVAGGTRRFVATLMCAGVGVLSLAVAARNLLFVAGVWP
;
A
#
# COMPACT_ATOMS: atom_id res chain seq x y z
N MET A 1 9.16 9.00 21.86
CA MET A 1 8.33 9.43 20.71
C MET A 1 8.91 9.16 19.32
N PRO A 2 10.23 9.18 19.02
CA PRO A 2 10.72 8.78 17.69
C PRO A 2 10.39 7.32 17.34
N SER A 3 10.22 6.46 18.35
CA SER A 3 9.84 5.05 18.21
C SER A 3 8.55 4.81 17.42
N ARG A 4 7.52 5.66 17.58
CA ARG A 4 6.24 5.47 16.88
C ARG A 4 6.34 5.72 15.37
N LEU A 5 7.10 6.75 14.99
CA LEU A 5 7.33 7.07 13.58
C LEU A 5 8.22 6.00 12.94
N VAL A 6 9.26 5.52 13.64
CA VAL A 6 10.10 4.42 13.17
C VAL A 6 9.26 3.16 12.93
N LEU A 7 8.41 2.78 13.89
CA LEU A 7 7.48 1.65 13.74
C LEU A 7 6.55 1.83 12.54
N ALA A 8 5.99 3.02 12.34
CA ALA A 8 5.12 3.30 11.22
C ALA A 8 5.86 3.20 9.87
N VAL A 9 7.11 3.65 9.80
CA VAL A 9 7.97 3.52 8.61
C VAL A 9 8.31 2.05 8.35
N CYS A 10 8.69 1.29 9.39
CA CYS A 10 8.93 -0.15 9.26
C CYS A 10 7.67 -0.88 8.74
N LEU A 11 6.50 -0.52 9.27
CA LEU A 11 5.22 -1.08 8.84
C LEU A 11 4.91 -0.75 7.38
N LEU A 12 5.17 0.49 6.97
CA LEU A 12 5.05 0.91 5.57
C LEU A 12 5.94 0.09 4.65
N LEU A 13 7.23 -0.03 4.99
CA LEU A 13 8.21 -0.75 4.17
C LEU A 13 7.86 -2.23 4.08
N ALA A 14 7.54 -2.87 5.21
CA ALA A 14 7.14 -4.28 5.24
C ALA A 14 5.84 -4.51 4.46
N GLY A 15 4.83 -3.67 4.65
CA GLY A 15 3.56 -3.76 3.93
C GLY A 15 3.71 -3.55 2.44
N ALA A 16 4.48 -2.54 2.02
CA ALA A 16 4.74 -2.29 0.60
C ALA A 16 5.53 -3.43 -0.06
N ALA A 17 6.56 -3.96 0.62
CA ALA A 17 7.31 -5.09 0.11
C ALA A 17 6.44 -6.35 -0.01
N ALA A 18 5.63 -6.66 1.00
CA ALA A 18 4.71 -7.80 0.97
C ALA A 18 3.66 -7.65 -0.14
N ASP A 19 3.10 -6.46 -0.31
CA ASP A 19 2.11 -6.19 -1.36
C ASP A 19 2.71 -6.37 -2.76
N VAL A 20 3.88 -5.78 -3.02
CA VAL A 20 4.58 -5.94 -4.30
C VAL A 20 4.93 -7.39 -4.56
N ALA A 21 5.52 -8.10 -3.59
CA ALA A 21 5.91 -9.49 -3.76
C ALA A 21 4.71 -10.40 -4.06
N THR A 22 3.63 -10.26 -3.29
CA THR A 22 2.41 -11.07 -3.46
C THR A 22 1.70 -10.76 -4.78
N THR A 23 1.73 -9.51 -5.24
CA THR A 23 1.18 -9.13 -6.55
C THR A 23 1.98 -9.76 -7.70
N TYR A 24 3.32 -9.76 -7.61
CA TYR A 24 4.17 -10.47 -8.59
C TYR A 24 3.84 -11.97 -8.63
N VAL A 25 3.75 -12.61 -7.46
CA VAL A 25 3.41 -14.04 -7.36
C VAL A 25 2.04 -14.31 -7.98
N ALA A 26 1.03 -13.49 -7.66
CA ALA A 26 -0.32 -13.67 -8.17
C ALA A 26 -0.39 -13.54 -9.70
N LEU A 27 0.34 -12.58 -10.28
CA LEU A 27 0.44 -12.41 -11.74
C LEU A 27 1.17 -13.55 -12.45
N THR A 28 2.14 -14.18 -11.78
CA THR A 28 2.85 -15.34 -12.36
C THR A 28 2.05 -16.65 -12.27
N GLY A 29 1.13 -16.76 -11.31
CA GLY A 29 0.41 -18.00 -11.02
C GLY A 29 -1.04 -18.06 -11.52
N SER A 30 -1.64 -16.95 -11.94
CA SER A 30 -3.08 -16.89 -12.27
C SER A 30 -3.44 -15.65 -13.11
N GLU A 31 -4.67 -15.58 -13.64
CA GLU A 31 -5.25 -14.36 -14.23
C GLU A 31 -5.54 -13.31 -13.14
N TYR A 32 -4.49 -12.80 -12.50
CA TYR A 32 -4.64 -11.79 -11.46
C TYR A 32 -5.17 -10.49 -12.08
N VAL A 33 -6.41 -10.12 -11.71
CA VAL A 33 -7.04 -8.86 -12.09
C VAL A 33 -6.91 -7.88 -10.94
N GLU A 34 -6.09 -6.84 -11.13
CA GLU A 34 -5.96 -5.72 -10.21
C GLU A 34 -7.34 -5.12 -9.90
N GLY A 35 -7.83 -5.30 -8.66
CA GLY A 35 -9.18 -4.89 -8.27
C GLY A 35 -9.39 -3.38 -8.19
N SER A 36 -8.30 -2.61 -8.06
CA SER A 36 -8.33 -1.15 -8.00
C SER A 36 -8.28 -0.54 -9.41
N PRO A 37 -9.30 0.23 -9.86
CA PRO A 37 -9.26 0.92 -11.15
C PRO A 37 -8.08 1.88 -11.28
N ILE A 38 -7.76 2.59 -10.17
CA ILE A 38 -6.65 3.54 -10.10
C ILE A 38 -5.30 2.80 -10.11
N GLY A 39 -5.19 1.70 -9.37
CA GLY A 39 -3.99 0.86 -9.36
C GLY A 39 -3.70 0.29 -10.74
N ARG A 40 -4.74 -0.20 -11.42
CA ARG A 40 -4.67 -0.72 -12.79
C ARG A 40 -4.19 0.35 -13.78
N LEU A 41 -4.69 1.58 -13.64
CA LEU A 41 -4.28 2.71 -14.48
C LEU A 41 -2.80 3.06 -14.28
N PHE A 42 -2.33 3.12 -13.03
CA PHE A 42 -0.94 3.42 -12.73
C PHE A 42 0.01 2.31 -13.17
N ILE A 43 -0.36 1.05 -12.96
CA ILE A 43 0.41 -0.11 -13.40
C ILE A 43 0.48 -0.17 -14.93
N ALA A 44 -0.63 0.06 -15.62
CA ALA A 44 -0.65 0.09 -17.08
C ALA A 44 0.23 1.21 -17.66
N ARG A 45 0.26 2.39 -17.01
CA ARG A 45 0.99 3.55 -17.52
C ARG A 45 2.48 3.58 -17.18
N PHE A 46 2.86 3.07 -16.01
CA PHE A 46 4.22 3.19 -15.46
C PHE A 46 4.93 1.85 -15.24
N GLY A 47 4.25 0.74 -15.51
CA GLY A 47 4.70 -0.62 -15.17
C GLY A 47 4.37 -0.99 -13.73
N LEU A 48 4.50 -2.28 -13.39
CA LEU A 48 4.04 -2.82 -12.11
C LEU A 48 4.66 -2.10 -10.90
N LEU A 49 5.98 -2.13 -10.82
CA LEU A 49 6.70 -1.66 -9.63
C LEU A 49 6.50 -0.16 -9.39
N ARG A 50 6.59 0.66 -10.45
CA ARG A 50 6.38 2.11 -10.36
C ARG A 50 4.91 2.46 -10.13
N GLY A 51 3.99 1.75 -10.78
CA GLY A 51 2.56 1.94 -10.60
C GLY A 51 2.12 1.64 -9.17
N MET A 52 2.63 0.55 -8.58
CA MET A 52 2.37 0.20 -7.18
C MET A 52 2.98 1.20 -6.20
N LEU A 53 4.18 1.72 -6.44
CA LEU A 53 4.75 2.78 -5.59
C LEU A 53 3.90 4.06 -5.66
N LEU A 54 3.41 4.42 -6.85
CA LEU A 54 2.51 5.57 -7.03
C LEU A 54 1.20 5.41 -6.26
N THR A 55 0.62 4.20 -6.18
CA THR A 55 -0.58 3.99 -5.36
C THR A 55 -0.32 4.18 -3.86
N LYS A 56 0.89 3.85 -3.37
CA LYS A 56 1.27 4.14 -1.97
C LYS A 56 1.39 5.63 -1.71
N VAL A 57 2.01 6.38 -2.63
CA VAL A 57 2.10 7.84 -2.54
C VAL A 57 0.72 8.48 -2.61
N ALA A 58 -0.15 8.01 -3.50
CA ALA A 58 -1.53 8.47 -3.57
C ALA A 58 -2.28 8.18 -2.26
N GLY A 59 -2.15 6.97 -1.71
CA GLY A 59 -2.73 6.61 -0.41
C GLY A 59 -2.22 7.49 0.73
N MET A 60 -0.92 7.82 0.72
CA MET A 60 -0.32 8.75 1.67
C MET A 60 -0.95 10.14 1.57
N ALA A 61 -1.18 10.65 0.36
CA ALA A 61 -1.83 11.94 0.17
C ALA A 61 -3.29 11.92 0.66
N VAL A 62 -4.05 10.86 0.32
CA VAL A 62 -5.45 10.69 0.75
C VAL A 62 -5.57 10.66 2.28
N ILE A 63 -4.62 10.05 2.99
CA ILE A 63 -4.61 10.00 4.46
C ILE A 63 -4.06 11.30 5.06
N GLY A 64 -2.96 11.82 4.50
CA GLY A 64 -2.20 12.92 5.08
C GLY A 64 -2.85 14.29 4.88
N VAL A 65 -3.43 14.55 3.71
CA VAL A 65 -3.99 15.88 3.36
C VAL A 65 -5.13 16.29 4.31
N PRO A 66 -6.16 15.46 4.57
CA PRO A 66 -7.23 15.84 5.49
C PRO A 66 -6.72 16.14 6.90
N VAL A 67 -5.74 15.36 7.39
CA VAL A 67 -5.19 15.51 8.74
C VAL A 67 -4.30 16.75 8.84
N ALA A 68 -3.57 17.08 7.78
CA ALA A 68 -2.81 18.33 7.70
C ALA A 68 -3.75 19.55 7.66
N VAL A 69 -4.83 19.48 6.87
CA VAL A 69 -5.86 20.54 6.79
C VAL A 69 -6.56 20.73 8.13
N ALA A 70 -6.80 19.66 8.89
CA ALA A 70 -7.36 19.70 10.24
C ALA A 70 -6.40 20.25 11.32
N GLY A 71 -5.20 20.73 10.95
CA GLY A 71 -4.22 21.29 11.89
C GLY A 71 -3.32 20.27 12.58
N GLY A 72 -3.23 19.04 12.05
CA GLY A 72 -2.35 18.01 12.59
C GLY A 72 -0.88 18.39 12.54
N THR A 73 -0.12 18.06 13.58
CA THR A 73 1.34 18.29 13.59
C THR A 73 2.04 17.47 12.49
N ARG A 74 3.14 17.99 11.91
CA ARG A 74 3.90 17.29 10.85
C ARG A 74 4.27 15.85 11.22
N ARG A 75 4.66 15.62 12.48
CA ARG A 75 5.03 14.28 12.98
C ARG A 75 3.84 13.35 13.08
N PHE A 76 2.69 13.85 13.52
CA PHE A 76 1.46 13.07 13.59
C PHE A 76 0.97 12.68 12.19
N VAL A 77 0.91 13.66 11.28
CA VAL A 77 0.56 13.45 9.86
C VAL A 77 1.46 12.38 9.23
N ALA A 78 2.78 12.51 9.38
CA ALA A 78 3.74 11.54 8.83
C ALA A 78 3.58 10.13 9.42
N THR A 79 3.33 10.02 10.73
CA THR A 79 3.11 8.72 11.38
C THR A 79 1.84 8.07 10.87
N LEU A 80 0.76 8.84 10.72
CA LEU A 80 -0.52 8.35 10.23
C LEU A 80 -0.45 7.92 8.75
N MET A 81 0.23 8.71 7.91
CA MET A 81 0.48 8.37 6.51
C MET A 81 1.22 7.03 6.38
N CYS A 82 2.32 6.88 7.12
CA CYS A 82 3.12 5.65 7.07
C CYS A 82 2.35 4.45 7.62
N ALA A 83 1.72 4.59 8.79
CA ALA A 83 0.99 3.51 9.42
C ALA A 83 -0.24 3.09 8.59
N GLY A 84 -1.05 4.05 8.13
CA GLY A 84 -2.26 3.78 7.37
C GLY A 84 -1.97 3.10 6.04
N VAL A 85 -1.00 3.61 5.28
CA VAL A 85 -0.61 2.98 4.01
C VAL A 85 0.06 1.62 4.24
N GLY A 86 0.87 1.47 5.29
CA GLY A 86 1.46 0.18 5.66
C GLY A 86 0.42 -0.89 5.97
N VAL A 87 -0.58 -0.58 6.80
CA VAL A 87 -1.69 -1.49 7.13
C VAL A 87 -2.50 -1.84 5.89
N LEU A 88 -2.87 -0.85 5.07
CA LEU A 88 -3.60 -1.10 3.83
C LEU A 88 -2.81 -2.01 2.88
N SER A 89 -1.50 -1.82 2.79
CA SER A 89 -0.63 -2.66 1.95
C SER A 89 -0.57 -4.09 2.46
N LEU A 90 -0.49 -4.30 3.78
CA LEU A 90 -0.57 -5.64 4.37
C LEU A 90 -1.92 -6.32 4.12
N ALA A 91 -3.02 -5.58 4.19
CA ALA A 91 -4.34 -6.11 3.90
C ALA A 91 -4.47 -6.58 2.44
N VAL A 92 -3.94 -5.80 1.50
CA VAL A 92 -3.89 -6.20 0.08
C VAL A 92 -2.96 -7.40 -0.13
N ALA A 93 -1.79 -7.41 0.52
CA ALA A 93 -0.87 -8.54 0.46
C ALA A 93 -1.53 -9.83 0.98
N ALA A 94 -2.25 -9.76 2.10
CA ALA A 94 -3.01 -10.88 2.64
C ALA A 94 -4.09 -11.35 1.67
N ARG A 95 -4.84 -10.43 1.05
CA ARG A 95 -5.81 -10.75 0.01
C ARG A 95 -5.16 -11.48 -1.17
N ASN A 96 -4.02 -10.99 -1.66
CA ASN A 96 -3.29 -11.62 -2.76
C ASN A 96 -2.81 -13.03 -2.39
N LEU A 97 -2.33 -13.23 -1.16
CA LEU A 97 -1.96 -14.57 -0.68
C LEU A 97 -3.16 -15.52 -0.60
N LEU A 98 -4.31 -15.04 -0.12
CA LEU A 98 -5.53 -15.85 -0.09
C LEU A 98 -6.02 -16.20 -1.50
N PHE A 99 -5.86 -15.28 -2.46
CA PHE A 99 -6.16 -15.51 -3.87
C PHE A 99 -5.23 -16.57 -4.48
N VAL A 100 -3.92 -16.45 -4.24
CA VAL A 100 -2.93 -17.46 -4.66
C VAL A 100 -3.18 -18.82 -4.02
N ALA A 101 -3.66 -18.84 -2.77
CA ALA A 101 -4.04 -20.07 -2.08
C ALA A 101 -5.38 -20.67 -2.56
N GLY A 102 -6.10 -20.01 -3.47
CA GLY A 102 -7.41 -20.45 -3.97
C GLY A 102 -8.56 -20.35 -2.96
N VAL A 103 -8.35 -19.65 -1.84
CA VAL A 103 -9.35 -19.49 -0.76
C VAL A 103 -10.18 -18.21 -0.96
N TRP A 104 -9.72 -17.30 -1.80
CA TRP A 104 -10.37 -16.03 -2.10
C TRP A 104 -10.66 -15.91 -3.60
N PRO A 105 -11.90 -15.55 -4.01
CA PRO A 105 -12.29 -15.44 -5.41
C PRO A 105 -11.76 -14.17 -6.11
#